data_AF-A0A0E0BMN9-F1
#
_entry.id   AF-A0A0E0BMN9-F1
#
_cell.length_a   1.000
_cell.length_b   1.000
_cell.length_c   1.000
_cell.angle_alpha   90.00
_cell.angle_beta   90.00
_cell.angle_gamma   90.00
#
_symmetry.space_group_name_H-M   'P 1'
#
loop_
_entity.id
_entity.type
_entity.pdbx_description
1 polymer ?
#
loop_
_entity_poly.entity_id
_entity_poly.type
_entity_poly.pdbx_seq_one_letter_code
_entity_poly.pdbx_strand_id
1 'polypeptide(L)'
;MVCMVEHFIPDGRKIRVYNGSLISFKAFEYNATIDFYWSPLLLESNSDNPIIHRVEYRIIRADRIEKHANVWKDADFIVFNSYLWWRKQRDGMMMKVMYGSFEDGDAKLDEVEMVDGYEIALKKLTEYLGANINKNKTRIFFAGSSPAHSWASNWGGDDNNKCLNETEPIQIDDYRSATTDYGMMDKAKEIFGTLEPKGIHVQILNITQLSEYRKDAHPTIFRRQYVPLTKEQIANPSIYADCTHWCLPGVPDVWNEFLYAYIMHK
;
A
#
# COMPACT_ATOMS: atom_id res chain seq x y z
N MET A 1 5.41 8.96 8.92
CA MET A 1 6.61 8.44 9.61
C MET A 1 7.79 9.39 9.50
N VAL A 2 8.39 9.60 8.32
CA VAL A 2 9.59 10.45 8.17
C VAL A 2 9.41 11.84 8.80
N CYS A 3 8.33 12.55 8.50
CA CYS A 3 8.07 13.88 9.08
C CYS A 3 8.00 13.87 10.62
N MET A 4 7.40 12.83 11.22
CA MET A 4 7.25 12.71 12.68
C MET A 4 8.59 12.54 13.37
N VAL A 5 9.54 11.84 12.75
CA VAL A 5 10.88 11.61 13.28
C VAL A 5 11.82 12.77 12.96
N GLU A 6 11.79 13.24 11.71
CA GLU A 6 12.64 14.32 11.20
C GLU A 6 12.47 15.64 11.96
N HIS A 7 11.27 15.92 12.47
CA HIS A 7 10.99 17.11 13.27
C HIS A 7 11.94 17.27 14.47
N PHE A 8 12.39 16.16 15.05
CA PHE A 8 13.27 16.14 16.23
C PHE A 8 14.76 16.01 15.89
N ILE A 9 15.12 15.91 14.61
CA ILE A 9 16.51 15.72 14.19
C ILE A 9 17.04 17.02 13.57
N PRO A 10 18.15 17.59 14.09
CA PRO A 10 18.77 18.79 13.53
C PRO A 10 19.15 18.62 12.06
N ASP A 11 19.13 19.73 11.33
CA ASP A 11 19.64 19.76 9.96
C ASP A 11 21.13 19.40 9.93
N GLY A 12 21.57 18.69 8.89
CA GLY A 12 22.91 18.11 8.80
C GLY A 12 23.10 16.79 9.58
N ARG A 13 22.15 16.41 10.45
CA ARG A 13 22.14 15.09 11.13
C ARG A 13 21.20 14.06 10.49
N LYS A 14 20.62 14.41 9.34
CA LYS A 14 19.68 13.60 8.58
C LYS A 14 19.91 13.75 7.07
N ILE A 15 19.55 12.72 6.31
CA ILE A 15 19.55 12.77 4.84
C ILE A 15 18.46 11.88 4.25
N ARG A 16 17.95 12.27 3.07
CA ARG A 16 17.12 11.41 2.21
C ARG A 16 17.93 10.99 0.99
N VAL A 17 17.94 9.70 0.70
CA VAL A 17 18.65 9.09 -0.44
C VAL A 17 17.63 8.42 -1.34
N TYR A 18 17.67 8.71 -2.64
CA TYR A 18 16.79 8.12 -3.64
C TYR A 18 17.61 7.19 -4.51
N ASN A 19 17.28 5.89 -4.52
CA ASN A 19 17.97 4.88 -5.31
C ASN A 19 16.96 3.95 -6.00
N GLY A 20 16.52 4.34 -7.19
CA GLY A 20 15.53 3.58 -7.96
C GLY A 20 14.23 3.42 -7.17
N SER A 21 13.87 2.18 -6.86
CA SER A 21 12.67 1.82 -6.08
C SER A 21 12.83 1.99 -4.57
N LEU A 22 14.04 2.24 -4.06
CA LEU A 22 14.32 2.45 -2.64
C LEU A 22 14.51 3.94 -2.32
N ILE A 23 13.77 4.43 -1.33
CA ILE A 23 13.96 5.76 -0.75
C ILE A 23 14.32 5.57 0.73
N SER A 24 15.49 6.05 1.13
CA SER A 24 16.00 5.90 2.50
C SER A 24 16.10 7.25 3.19
N PHE A 25 15.45 7.40 4.34
CA PHE A 25 15.75 8.45 5.30
C PHE A 25 16.73 7.93 6.34
N LYS A 26 17.84 8.62 6.56
CA LYS A 26 18.86 8.24 7.54
C LYS A 26 18.95 9.27 8.65
N ALA A 27 18.91 8.80 9.90
CA ALA A 27 19.12 9.59 11.11
C ALA A 27 20.46 9.19 11.73
N PHE A 28 21.50 10.00 11.52
CA PHE A 28 22.88 9.59 11.77
C PHE A 28 23.19 9.33 13.25
N GLU A 29 22.71 10.20 14.15
CA GLU A 29 22.99 10.09 15.59
C GLU A 29 22.38 8.82 16.21
N TYR A 30 21.32 8.29 15.61
CA TYR A 30 20.62 7.09 16.08
C TYR A 30 21.04 5.83 15.35
N ASN A 31 21.89 5.93 14.33
CA ASN A 31 22.20 4.84 13.40
C ASN A 31 20.92 4.15 12.88
N ALA A 32 19.89 4.94 12.57
CA ALA A 32 18.56 4.46 12.20
C ALA A 32 18.21 4.86 10.77
N THR A 33 17.49 3.99 10.07
CA THR A 33 16.90 4.28 8.76
C THR A 33 15.40 4.09 8.76
N ILE A 34 14.71 4.87 7.91
CA ILE A 34 13.31 4.66 7.55
C ILE A 34 13.28 4.53 6.04
N ASP A 35 12.99 3.34 5.57
CA ASP A 35 13.04 2.99 4.16
C ASP A 35 11.65 2.81 3.58
N PHE A 36 11.43 3.34 2.38
CA PHE A 36 10.27 3.05 1.54
C PHE A 36 10.76 2.32 0.29
N TYR A 37 10.22 1.14 0.05
CA TYR A 37 10.54 0.33 -1.12
C TYR A 37 9.30 0.13 -1.99
N TRP A 38 9.40 0.50 -3.27
CA TRP A 38 8.32 0.36 -4.24
C TRP A 38 8.22 -1.08 -4.76
N SER A 39 7.24 -1.82 -4.23
CA SER A 39 6.81 -3.15 -4.69
C SER A 39 5.29 -3.27 -4.55
N PRO A 40 4.51 -2.57 -5.39
CA PRO A 40 3.10 -2.30 -5.15
C PRO A 40 2.21 -3.56 -5.17
N LEU A 41 2.65 -4.63 -5.85
CA LEU A 41 1.98 -5.93 -5.92
C LEU A 41 2.75 -7.02 -5.14
N LEU A 42 3.70 -6.62 -4.29
CA LEU A 42 4.60 -7.46 -3.47
C LEU A 42 5.58 -8.34 -4.28
N LEU A 43 5.08 -9.06 -5.28
CA LEU A 43 5.86 -9.85 -6.23
C LEU A 43 6.42 -9.00 -7.35
N GLU A 44 7.40 -9.56 -8.07
CA GLU A 44 7.94 -8.92 -9.27
C GLU A 44 6.84 -8.69 -10.31
N SER A 45 6.80 -7.49 -10.88
CA SER A 45 5.72 -7.08 -11.77
C SER A 45 6.18 -6.14 -12.88
N ASN A 46 5.33 -5.98 -13.90
CA ASN A 46 5.50 -4.95 -14.93
C ASN A 46 5.28 -3.51 -14.41
N SER A 47 5.07 -3.34 -13.11
CA SER A 47 4.75 -2.07 -12.45
C SER A 47 5.76 -1.69 -11.35
N ASP A 48 6.93 -2.33 -11.32
CA ASP A 48 7.97 -2.15 -10.29
C ASP A 48 8.81 -0.87 -10.45
N ASN A 49 8.60 -0.11 -11.54
CA ASN A 49 9.26 1.16 -11.74
C ASN A 49 8.38 2.31 -11.18
N PRO A 50 8.80 3.02 -10.11
CA PRO A 50 7.96 4.05 -9.49
C PRO A 50 7.64 5.24 -10.42
N ILE A 51 8.38 5.41 -11.52
CA ILE A 51 8.14 6.44 -12.53
C ILE A 51 7.30 5.90 -13.69
N ILE A 52 7.59 4.67 -14.15
CA ILE A 52 6.98 4.05 -15.33
C ILE A 52 6.16 2.82 -14.90
N HIS A 53 5.02 3.04 -14.25
CA HIS A 53 4.12 1.98 -13.74
C HIS A 53 2.67 2.09 -14.24
N ARG A 54 2.38 3.09 -15.07
CA ARG A 54 1.05 3.29 -15.65
C ARG A 54 0.93 2.42 -16.90
N VAL A 55 0.38 1.23 -16.71
CA VAL A 55 0.21 0.20 -17.73
C VAL A 55 -1.27 -0.13 -17.91
N GLU A 56 -1.64 -0.61 -19.09
CA GLU A 56 -3.02 -0.99 -19.41
C GLU A 56 -3.49 -2.20 -18.61
N TYR A 57 -2.62 -3.20 -18.45
CA TYR A 57 -2.84 -4.39 -17.65
C TYR A 57 -1.63 -4.66 -16.75
N ARG A 58 -1.91 -5.12 -15.53
CA ARG A 58 -0.87 -5.49 -14.55
C ARG A 58 -0.55 -6.96 -14.69
N ILE A 59 0.73 -7.30 -14.61
CA ILE A 59 1.21 -8.68 -14.61
C ILE A 59 2.08 -8.88 -13.38
N ILE A 60 1.74 -9.87 -12.57
CA ILE A 60 2.62 -10.39 -11.51
C ILE A 60 3.34 -11.66 -11.98
N ARG A 61 4.56 -11.88 -11.50
CA ARG A 61 5.28 -13.15 -11.65
C ARG A 61 5.07 -13.98 -10.40
N ALA A 62 4.27 -15.04 -10.50
CA ALA A 62 3.76 -15.79 -9.34
C ALA A 62 4.87 -16.39 -8.46
N ASP A 63 6.02 -16.69 -9.04
CA ASP A 63 7.14 -17.42 -8.45
C ASP A 63 8.37 -16.53 -8.23
N ARG A 64 8.24 -15.21 -8.31
CA ARG A 64 9.37 -14.26 -8.18
C ARG A 64 9.09 -13.17 -7.16
N ILE A 65 9.89 -13.17 -6.09
CA ILE A 65 9.86 -12.15 -5.03
C ILE A 65 11.27 -11.72 -4.60
N GLU A 66 12.28 -12.51 -4.97
CA GLU A 66 13.65 -12.44 -4.46
C GLU A 66 14.31 -11.10 -4.78
N LYS A 67 14.05 -10.52 -5.97
CA LYS A 67 14.53 -9.18 -6.33
C LYS A 67 14.10 -8.12 -5.31
N HIS A 68 12.84 -8.18 -4.86
CA HIS A 68 12.31 -7.26 -3.86
C HIS A 68 12.80 -7.64 -2.46
N ALA A 69 12.72 -8.92 -2.13
CA ALA A 69 13.03 -9.40 -0.79
C ALA A 69 14.49 -9.21 -0.39
N ASN A 70 15.42 -9.27 -1.34
CA ASN A 70 16.83 -8.97 -1.09
C ASN A 70 17.08 -7.53 -0.59
N VAL A 71 16.12 -6.62 -0.76
CA VAL A 71 16.23 -5.24 -0.25
C VAL A 71 15.80 -5.13 1.21
N TRP A 72 14.77 -5.87 1.63
CA TRP A 72 14.14 -5.70 2.94
C TRP A 72 14.33 -6.87 3.92
N LYS A 73 14.88 -8.02 3.48
CA LYS A 73 14.99 -9.24 4.30
C LYS A 73 15.75 -9.07 5.63
N ASP A 74 16.65 -8.09 5.70
CA ASP A 74 17.49 -7.85 6.86
C ASP A 74 16.96 -6.71 7.77
N ALA A 75 15.79 -6.14 7.47
CA ALA A 75 15.21 -5.05 8.28
C ALA A 75 14.75 -5.54 9.67
N ASP A 76 14.88 -4.68 10.69
CA ASP A 76 14.38 -4.95 12.06
C ASP A 76 12.85 -4.87 12.13
N PHE A 77 12.26 -3.98 11.32
CA PHE A 77 10.82 -3.81 11.20
C PHE A 77 10.45 -3.78 9.71
N ILE A 78 9.50 -4.61 9.30
CA ILE A 78 8.96 -4.60 7.95
C ILE A 78 7.47 -4.29 8.00
N VAL A 79 7.04 -3.27 7.27
CA VAL A 79 5.62 -2.90 7.14
C VAL A 79 5.22 -3.11 5.69
N PHE A 80 4.53 -4.21 5.41
CA PHE A 80 3.94 -4.45 4.11
C PHE A 80 2.62 -3.70 3.96
N ASN A 81 2.33 -3.22 2.75
CA ASN A 81 0.99 -2.83 2.36
C ASN A 81 0.77 -3.21 0.90
N SER A 82 -0.44 -3.64 0.55
CA SER A 82 -0.79 -3.91 -0.84
C SER A 82 -2.31 -4.05 -0.96
N TYR A 83 -2.97 -3.10 -1.63
CA TYR A 83 -4.44 -3.11 -1.71
C TYR A 83 -4.97 -2.40 -2.96
N LEU A 84 -4.61 -1.12 -3.15
CA LEU A 84 -5.25 -0.24 -4.13
C LEU A 84 -5.28 -0.81 -5.56
N TRP A 85 -4.22 -1.51 -5.96
CA TRP A 85 -4.08 -2.08 -7.31
C TRP A 85 -4.68 -3.48 -7.48
N TRP A 86 -5.13 -4.09 -6.39
CA TRP A 86 -5.89 -5.33 -6.39
C TRP A 86 -7.40 -5.10 -6.41
N ARG A 87 -7.85 -3.85 -6.18
CA ARG A 87 -9.26 -3.53 -6.27
C ARG A 87 -9.74 -3.68 -7.71
N LYS A 88 -10.91 -4.31 -7.89
CA LYS A 88 -11.60 -4.36 -9.19
C LYS A 88 -12.17 -2.98 -9.49
N GLN A 89 -11.48 -2.21 -10.34
CA GLN A 89 -11.85 -0.81 -10.64
C GLN A 89 -12.90 -0.69 -11.76
N ARG A 90 -13.06 -1.74 -12.57
CA ARG A 90 -14.02 -1.82 -13.66
C ARG A 90 -14.48 -3.27 -13.83
N ASP A 91 -15.66 -3.45 -14.38
CA ASP A 91 -16.17 -4.79 -14.62
C ASP A 91 -15.32 -5.54 -15.66
N GLY A 92 -15.18 -6.85 -15.49
CA GLY A 92 -14.27 -7.68 -16.28
C GLY A 92 -12.77 -7.41 -16.12
N MET A 93 -12.34 -6.58 -15.15
CA MET A 93 -10.92 -6.40 -14.84
C MET A 93 -10.35 -7.66 -14.18
N MET A 94 -9.33 -8.25 -14.82
CA MET A 94 -8.62 -9.45 -14.38
C MET A 94 -7.14 -9.15 -14.09
N MET A 95 -6.55 -9.93 -13.18
CA MET A 95 -5.11 -9.93 -12.95
C MET A 95 -4.45 -10.92 -13.90
N LYS A 96 -3.40 -10.49 -14.59
CA LYS A 96 -2.56 -11.40 -15.37
C LYS A 96 -1.46 -11.97 -14.48
N VAL A 97 -1.29 -13.28 -14.52
CA VAL A 97 -0.31 -14.00 -13.70
C VAL A 97 0.62 -14.78 -14.60
N MET A 98 1.90 -14.48 -14.52
CA MET A 98 2.95 -15.16 -15.24
C MET A 98 3.56 -16.25 -14.35
N TYR A 99 3.66 -17.45 -14.90
CA TYR A 99 4.41 -18.57 -14.33
C TYR A 99 5.59 -18.89 -15.24
N GLY A 100 6.69 -19.39 -14.66
CA GLY A 100 7.88 -19.80 -15.41
C GLY A 100 8.66 -18.63 -15.99
N SER A 101 9.42 -18.93 -17.05
CA SER A 101 10.32 -17.99 -17.73
C SER A 101 10.19 -18.12 -19.25
N PHE A 102 10.20 -16.97 -19.94
CA PHE A 102 10.27 -17.00 -21.42
C PHE A 102 11.63 -17.51 -21.90
N GLU A 103 12.68 -17.34 -21.10
CA GLU A 103 14.03 -17.81 -21.41
C GLU A 103 14.12 -19.34 -21.33
N ASP A 104 13.39 -19.94 -20.38
CA ASP A 104 13.36 -21.40 -20.17
C ASP A 104 12.29 -22.09 -21.03
N GLY A 105 11.47 -21.33 -21.75
CA GLY A 105 10.45 -21.82 -22.67
C GLY A 105 9.19 -22.40 -22.01
N ASP A 106 9.03 -22.24 -20.70
CA ASP A 106 7.91 -22.76 -19.91
C ASP A 106 6.92 -21.66 -19.47
N ALA A 107 7.09 -20.43 -20.00
CA ALA A 107 6.24 -19.29 -19.66
C ALA A 107 4.76 -19.57 -19.94
N LYS A 108 3.94 -19.40 -18.90
CA LYS A 108 2.47 -19.43 -18.99
C LYS A 108 1.90 -18.12 -18.46
N LEU A 109 0.93 -17.56 -19.17
CA LEU A 109 0.21 -16.36 -18.76
C LEU A 109 -1.28 -16.70 -18.56
N ASP A 110 -1.71 -16.67 -17.31
CA ASP A 110 -3.11 -16.89 -16.94
C ASP A 110 -3.80 -15.56 -16.60
N GLU A 111 -5.12 -15.54 -16.71
CA GLU A 111 -5.96 -14.45 -16.20
C GLU A 111 -6.82 -14.99 -15.05
N VAL A 112 -6.78 -14.31 -13.91
CA VAL A 112 -7.50 -14.68 -12.69
C VAL A 112 -8.25 -13.47 -12.13
N GLU A 113 -9.23 -13.70 -11.26
CA GLU A 113 -9.89 -12.58 -10.57
C GLU A 113 -8.86 -11.82 -9.74
N MET A 114 -9.08 -10.52 -9.56
CA MET A 114 -8.11 -9.65 -8.88
C MET A 114 -7.78 -10.13 -7.45
N VAL A 115 -8.78 -10.69 -6.75
CA VAL A 115 -8.61 -11.26 -5.40
C VAL A 115 -7.78 -12.55 -5.40
N ASP A 116 -7.88 -13.36 -6.45
CA ASP A 116 -7.08 -14.58 -6.59
C ASP A 116 -5.62 -14.23 -6.85
N GLY A 117 -5.36 -13.19 -7.66
CA GLY A 117 -4.02 -12.63 -7.84
C GLY A 117 -3.41 -12.13 -6.53
N TYR A 118 -4.20 -11.47 -5.69
CA TYR A 118 -3.77 -11.03 -4.36
C TYR A 118 -3.43 -12.22 -3.45
N GLU A 119 -4.25 -13.27 -3.48
CA GLU A 119 -3.99 -14.51 -2.75
C GLU A 119 -2.68 -15.18 -3.17
N ILE A 120 -2.41 -15.25 -4.48
CA ILE A 120 -1.14 -15.77 -5.02
C ILE A 120 0.04 -14.97 -4.49
N ALA A 121 -0.05 -13.63 -4.53
CA ALA A 121 1.01 -12.76 -4.03
C ALA A 121 1.28 -12.95 -2.54
N LEU A 122 0.23 -13.03 -1.71
CA LEU A 122 0.38 -13.25 -0.28
C LEU A 122 0.92 -14.64 0.06
N LYS A 123 0.47 -15.69 -0.64
CA LYS A 123 1.01 -17.06 -0.44
C LYS A 123 2.50 -17.12 -0.75
N LYS A 124 2.94 -16.48 -1.85
CA LYS A 124 4.37 -16.44 -2.18
C LYS A 124 5.17 -15.61 -1.18
N LEU A 125 4.60 -14.50 -0.69
CA LEU A 125 5.21 -13.72 0.38
C LEU A 125 5.37 -14.55 1.66
N THR A 126 4.34 -15.27 2.12
CA THR A 126 4.44 -16.09 3.33
C THR A 126 5.37 -17.28 3.17
N GLU A 127 5.42 -17.90 1.99
CA GLU A 127 6.42 -18.92 1.66
C GLU A 127 7.84 -18.37 1.87
N TYR A 128 8.13 -17.19 1.28
CA TYR A 128 9.43 -16.55 1.41
C TYR A 128 9.76 -16.19 2.86
N LEU A 129 8.85 -15.51 3.56
CA LEU A 129 9.04 -15.10 4.96
C LEU A 129 9.32 -16.32 5.83
N GLY A 130 8.53 -17.38 5.68
CA GLY A 130 8.66 -18.61 6.45
C GLY A 130 9.96 -19.38 6.20
N ALA A 131 10.69 -19.10 5.12
CA ALA A 131 11.96 -19.74 4.80
C ALA A 131 13.19 -18.84 5.05
N ASN A 132 13.04 -17.52 4.98
CA ASN A 132 14.18 -16.61 4.87
C ASN A 132 14.28 -15.56 6.00
N ILE A 133 13.21 -15.29 6.76
CA ILE A 133 13.25 -14.22 7.76
C ILE A 133 13.86 -14.67 9.09
N ASN A 134 14.67 -13.82 9.70
CA ASN A 134 15.14 -14.03 11.07
C ASN A 134 14.06 -13.58 12.08
N LYS A 135 13.24 -14.52 12.54
CA LYS A 135 12.16 -14.28 13.51
C LYS A 135 12.61 -13.72 14.87
N ASN A 136 13.89 -13.87 15.23
CA ASN A 136 14.43 -13.33 16.49
C ASN A 136 14.87 -11.87 16.36
N LYS A 137 14.95 -11.35 15.13
CA LYS A 137 15.36 -9.98 14.81
C LYS A 137 14.19 -9.17 14.27
N THR A 138 13.49 -9.72 13.28
CA THR A 138 12.56 -8.95 12.46
C THR A 138 11.13 -9.07 12.97
N ARG A 139 10.49 -7.91 13.15
CA ARG A 139 9.05 -7.80 13.44
C ARG A 139 8.31 -7.39 12.18
N ILE A 140 7.24 -8.12 11.85
CA ILE A 140 6.50 -7.94 10.60
C ILE A 140 5.13 -7.37 10.88
N PHE A 141 4.77 -6.35 10.10
CA PHE A 141 3.47 -5.69 10.11
C PHE A 141 2.86 -5.74 8.72
N PHE A 142 1.54 -5.77 8.66
CA PHE A 142 0.79 -5.55 7.44
C PHE A 142 -0.22 -4.44 7.67
N ALA A 143 -0.06 -3.34 6.94
CA ALA A 143 -1.02 -2.24 7.00
C ALA A 143 -2.32 -2.64 6.30
N GLY A 144 -3.43 -2.40 7.00
CA GLY A 144 -4.77 -2.61 6.47
C GLY A 144 -5.05 -1.88 5.16
N SER A 145 -6.18 -2.18 4.54
CA SER A 145 -6.61 -1.57 3.29
C SER A 145 -6.82 -0.06 3.47
N SER A 146 -6.03 0.76 2.77
CA SER A 146 -6.32 2.19 2.67
C SER A 146 -7.54 2.39 1.75
N PRO A 147 -8.65 2.94 2.25
CA PRO A 147 -9.85 3.16 1.44
C PRO A 147 -9.65 4.30 0.44
N ALA A 148 -10.52 4.34 -0.57
CA ALA A 148 -10.64 5.47 -1.47
C ALA A 148 -12.05 6.03 -1.42
N HIS A 149 -12.17 7.35 -1.57
CA HIS A 149 -13.43 8.08 -1.49
C HIS A 149 -13.89 8.56 -2.88
N SER A 150 -14.02 7.61 -3.81
CA SER A 150 -14.36 7.91 -5.21
C SER A 150 -15.86 8.10 -5.47
N TRP A 151 -16.73 7.66 -4.58
CA TRP A 151 -18.19 7.72 -4.74
C TRP A 151 -18.80 8.33 -3.48
N ALA A 152 -19.26 9.56 -3.60
CA ALA A 152 -19.85 10.31 -2.50
C ALA A 152 -21.20 9.77 -2.07
N SER A 153 -21.91 9.09 -2.98
CA SER A 153 -23.16 8.39 -2.68
C SER A 153 -23.01 7.38 -1.54
N ASN A 154 -21.82 6.82 -1.31
CA ASN A 154 -21.53 5.96 -0.17
C ASN A 154 -21.81 6.64 1.19
N TRP A 155 -21.72 7.97 1.27
CA TRP A 155 -22.00 8.76 2.47
C TRP A 155 -23.09 9.83 2.25
N GLY A 156 -23.94 9.64 1.24
CA GLY A 156 -25.09 10.52 0.94
C GLY A 156 -24.75 11.79 0.16
N GLY A 157 -23.55 11.89 -0.42
CA GLY A 157 -23.12 13.02 -1.25
C GLY A 157 -23.38 12.83 -2.76
N ASP A 158 -22.92 13.81 -3.54
CA ASP A 158 -23.01 13.81 -5.02
C ASP A 158 -21.75 13.18 -5.65
N ASP A 159 -21.92 12.08 -6.39
CA ASP A 159 -20.83 11.36 -7.07
C ASP A 159 -20.08 12.20 -8.09
N ASN A 160 -20.68 13.29 -8.59
CA ASN A 160 -19.98 14.24 -9.45
C ASN A 160 -18.83 14.94 -8.74
N ASN A 161 -18.82 15.01 -7.41
CA ASN A 161 -17.76 15.64 -6.63
C ASN A 161 -16.73 14.65 -6.08
N LYS A 162 -17.05 13.34 -5.98
CA LYS A 162 -16.19 12.35 -5.30
C LYS A 162 -15.85 12.87 -3.87
N CYS A 163 -14.58 13.01 -3.53
CA CYS A 163 -14.11 13.62 -2.26
C CYS A 163 -13.89 15.15 -2.35
N LEU A 164 -14.25 15.81 -3.45
CA LEU A 164 -14.07 17.25 -3.60
C LEU A 164 -14.98 18.02 -2.64
N ASN A 165 -14.43 19.04 -1.98
CA ASN A 165 -15.11 19.89 -0.98
C ASN A 165 -15.58 19.16 0.28
N GLU A 166 -15.21 17.89 0.46
CA GLU A 166 -15.40 17.19 1.73
C GLU A 166 -14.42 17.76 2.75
N THR A 167 -14.94 18.33 3.84
CA THR A 167 -14.14 19.02 4.88
C THR A 167 -14.36 18.46 6.27
N GLU A 168 -15.33 17.58 6.44
CA GLU A 168 -15.66 16.92 7.69
C GLU A 168 -15.67 15.39 7.52
N PRO A 169 -15.29 14.62 8.55
CA PRO A 169 -15.42 13.17 8.54
C PRO A 169 -16.88 12.73 8.39
N ILE A 170 -17.08 11.50 7.95
CA ILE A 170 -18.38 10.82 7.98
C ILE A 170 -18.83 10.67 9.44
N GLN A 171 -20.11 10.97 9.72
CA GLN A 171 -20.72 10.89 11.06
C GLN A 171 -21.78 9.77 11.14
N ILE A 172 -21.73 8.81 10.22
CA ILE A 172 -22.64 7.67 10.17
C ILE A 172 -22.10 6.61 11.14
N ASP A 173 -22.90 6.22 12.13
CA ASP A 173 -22.51 5.16 13.08
C ASP A 173 -22.21 3.85 12.36
N ASP A 174 -21.14 3.17 12.80
CA ASP A 174 -20.67 1.91 12.22
C ASP A 174 -20.47 1.94 10.70
N TYR A 175 -20.04 3.09 10.16
CA TYR A 175 -19.82 3.26 8.73
C TYR A 175 -18.85 2.20 8.18
N ARG A 176 -19.26 1.60 7.07
CA ARG A 176 -18.48 0.69 6.25
C ARG A 176 -18.76 0.98 4.78
N SER A 177 -17.73 1.35 4.02
CA SER A 177 -17.89 1.63 2.60
C SER A 177 -18.26 0.35 1.85
N ALA A 178 -19.28 0.43 0.99
CA ALA A 178 -19.65 -0.64 0.07
C ALA A 178 -18.54 -0.99 -0.95
N THR A 179 -17.54 -0.12 -1.09
CA THR A 179 -16.50 -0.22 -2.13
C THR A 179 -15.15 -0.69 -1.60
N THR A 180 -15.07 -0.93 -0.29
CA THR A 180 -13.95 -1.58 0.36
C THR A 180 -14.20 -3.09 0.39
N ASP A 181 -13.32 -3.83 -0.26
CA ASP A 181 -13.27 -5.29 -0.12
C ASP A 181 -12.64 -5.67 1.22
N TYR A 182 -13.49 -5.92 2.21
CA TYR A 182 -13.09 -6.42 3.53
C TYR A 182 -12.64 -7.89 3.50
N GLY A 183 -13.14 -8.67 2.55
CA GLY A 183 -12.78 -10.08 2.39
C GLY A 183 -11.30 -10.26 2.05
N MET A 184 -10.70 -9.31 1.33
CA MET A 184 -9.25 -9.28 1.10
C MET A 184 -8.46 -9.23 2.40
N MET A 185 -8.91 -8.49 3.41
CA MET A 185 -8.21 -8.37 4.69
C MET A 185 -8.34 -9.65 5.52
N ASP A 186 -9.51 -10.27 5.51
CA ASP A 186 -9.72 -11.53 6.24
C ASP A 186 -8.93 -12.68 5.59
N LYS A 187 -8.87 -12.72 4.26
CA LYS A 187 -8.00 -13.63 3.51
C LYS A 187 -6.52 -13.39 3.81
N ALA A 188 -6.09 -12.14 3.96
CA ALA A 188 -4.71 -11.83 4.35
C ALA A 188 -4.38 -12.37 5.75
N LYS A 189 -5.27 -12.17 6.73
CA LYS A 189 -5.12 -12.72 8.09
C LYS A 189 -5.01 -14.24 8.08
N GLU A 190 -5.86 -14.92 7.30
CA GLU A 190 -5.83 -16.38 7.15
C GLU A 190 -4.48 -16.85 6.62
N ILE A 191 -4.01 -16.24 5.52
CA ILE A 191 -2.72 -16.61 4.89
C ILE A 191 -1.55 -16.34 5.83
N PHE A 192 -1.54 -15.20 6.53
CA PHE A 192 -0.49 -14.92 7.51
C PHE A 192 -0.53 -15.85 8.72
N GLY A 193 -1.71 -16.36 9.11
CA GLY A 193 -1.85 -17.36 10.17
C GLY A 193 -1.04 -18.64 9.91
N THR A 194 -0.72 -18.95 8.65
CA THR A 194 0.15 -20.09 8.29
C THR A 194 1.61 -19.95 8.75
N LEU A 195 2.03 -18.74 9.14
CA LEU A 195 3.36 -18.44 9.67
C LEU A 195 3.46 -18.66 11.19
N GLU A 196 2.33 -18.68 11.91
CA GLU A 196 2.31 -18.84 13.37
C GLU A 196 3.02 -20.13 13.84
N PRO A 197 2.82 -21.32 13.22
CA PRO A 197 3.56 -22.53 13.60
C PRO A 197 5.08 -22.43 13.40
N LYS A 198 5.55 -21.51 12.55
CA LYS A 198 6.98 -21.23 12.34
C LYS A 198 7.52 -20.22 13.36
N GLY A 199 6.67 -19.66 14.21
CA GLY A 199 6.98 -18.61 15.17
C GLY A 199 7.20 -17.24 14.52
N ILE A 200 6.60 -16.99 13.36
CA ILE A 200 6.64 -15.70 12.67
C ILE A 200 5.24 -15.09 12.75
N HIS A 201 5.12 -14.01 13.52
CA HIS A 201 3.87 -13.29 13.67
C HIS A 201 3.83 -12.08 12.73
N VAL A 202 2.73 -11.93 11.98
CA VAL A 202 2.46 -10.74 11.16
C VAL A 202 1.37 -9.92 11.84
N GLN A 203 1.76 -8.78 12.44
CA GLN A 203 0.82 -7.91 13.12
C GLN A 203 0.04 -7.06 12.10
N ILE A 204 -1.27 -7.28 12.00
CA ILE A 204 -2.13 -6.41 11.19
C ILE A 204 -2.32 -5.07 11.90
N LEU A 205 -2.06 -3.97 11.19
CA LEU A 205 -2.48 -2.63 11.59
C LEU A 205 -3.87 -2.39 11.00
N ASN A 206 -4.93 -2.58 11.81
CA ASN A 206 -6.31 -2.46 11.34
C ASN A 206 -6.72 -0.99 11.14
N ILE A 207 -6.25 -0.40 10.04
CA ILE A 207 -6.46 1.01 9.70
C ILE A 207 -7.66 1.25 8.78
N THR A 208 -8.31 0.19 8.29
CA THR A 208 -9.31 0.31 7.20
C THR A 208 -10.51 1.14 7.63
N GLN A 209 -11.26 0.69 8.64
CA GLN A 209 -12.53 1.32 9.01
C GLN A 209 -12.34 2.74 9.55
N LEU A 210 -11.34 2.98 10.40
CA LEU A 210 -11.06 4.33 10.90
C LEU A 210 -10.69 5.31 9.77
N SER A 211 -10.08 4.82 8.69
CA SER A 211 -9.72 5.65 7.54
C SER A 211 -10.91 5.88 6.61
N GLU A 212 -11.93 5.01 6.64
CA GLU A 212 -13.15 5.18 5.85
C GLU A 212 -14.00 6.34 6.34
N TYR A 213 -13.89 6.72 7.61
CA TYR A 213 -14.55 7.93 8.09
C TYR A 213 -13.95 9.21 7.48
N ARG A 214 -12.75 9.15 6.92
CA ARG A 214 -11.91 10.33 6.65
C ARG A 214 -11.99 10.84 5.22
N LYS A 215 -13.21 10.97 4.69
CA LYS A 215 -13.45 11.57 3.36
C LYS A 215 -12.85 12.98 3.19
N ASP A 216 -12.64 13.69 4.29
CA ASP A 216 -12.09 15.04 4.41
C ASP A 216 -10.57 15.13 4.22
N ALA A 217 -9.83 14.03 4.34
CA ALA A 217 -8.37 14.05 4.50
C ALA A 217 -7.59 13.79 3.21
N HIS A 218 -8.27 13.76 2.07
CA HIS A 218 -7.65 13.57 0.75
C HIS A 218 -7.08 14.88 0.19
N PRO A 219 -6.00 14.85 -0.61
CA PRO A 219 -5.48 16.02 -1.29
C PRO A 219 -6.45 16.65 -2.28
N THR A 220 -7.44 15.89 -2.77
CA THR A 220 -8.38 16.31 -3.82
C THR A 220 -7.61 16.87 -5.03
N ILE A 221 -7.73 18.17 -5.31
CA ILE A 221 -7.10 18.88 -6.43
C ILE A 221 -5.72 19.42 -6.07
N PHE A 222 -5.35 19.45 -4.79
CA PHE A 222 -4.13 20.07 -4.26
C PHE A 222 -2.90 19.15 -4.31
N ARG A 223 -2.99 18.00 -4.98
CA ARG A 223 -1.81 17.17 -5.25
C ARG A 223 -0.93 17.80 -6.32
N ARG A 224 0.36 17.43 -6.31
CA ARG A 224 1.28 17.75 -7.42
C ARG A 224 0.78 17.11 -8.73
N GLN A 225 0.57 17.93 -9.74
CA GLN A 225 0.28 17.50 -11.11
C GLN A 225 1.59 17.41 -11.89
N TYR A 226 1.98 16.18 -12.25
CA TYR A 226 3.22 15.94 -13.02
C TYR A 226 3.03 16.16 -14.53
N VAL A 227 1.78 16.23 -14.98
CA VAL A 227 1.39 16.51 -16.37
C VAL A 227 0.43 17.70 -16.32
N PRO A 228 0.54 18.66 -17.26
CA PRO A 228 -0.41 19.77 -17.35
C PRO A 228 -1.85 19.26 -17.47
N LEU A 229 -2.77 19.91 -16.76
CA LEU A 229 -4.19 19.58 -16.82
C LEU A 229 -4.78 20.01 -18.18
N THR A 230 -5.70 19.19 -18.69
CA THR A 230 -6.49 19.55 -19.89
C THR A 230 -7.50 20.65 -19.58
N LYS A 231 -8.02 21.33 -20.61
CA LYS A 231 -9.10 22.33 -20.43
C LYS A 231 -10.33 21.73 -19.75
N GLU A 232 -10.66 20.48 -20.08
CA GLU A 232 -11.77 19.73 -19.47
C GLU A 232 -11.52 19.49 -17.98
N GLN A 233 -10.32 19.05 -17.62
CA GLN A 233 -9.94 18.85 -16.22
C GLN A 233 -10.02 20.15 -15.43
N ILE A 234 -9.52 21.26 -15.98
CA ILE A 234 -9.61 22.57 -15.32
C ILE A 234 -11.07 22.99 -15.12
N ALA A 235 -11.94 22.76 -16.11
CA ALA A 235 -13.36 23.09 -16.03
C ALA A 235 -14.13 22.19 -15.06
N ASN A 236 -13.69 20.95 -14.85
CA ASN A 236 -14.31 20.00 -13.93
C ASN A 236 -13.26 19.35 -13.00
N PRO A 237 -12.98 19.97 -11.84
CA PRO A 237 -11.90 19.52 -10.96
C PRO A 237 -12.07 18.12 -10.38
N SER A 238 -13.31 17.62 -10.29
CA SER A 238 -13.60 16.27 -9.83
C SER A 238 -12.94 15.19 -10.72
N ILE A 239 -12.76 15.46 -12.02
CA ILE A 239 -12.14 14.51 -12.96
C ILE A 239 -10.71 14.15 -12.50
N TYR A 240 -9.96 15.12 -11.98
CA TYR A 240 -8.56 14.93 -11.56
C TYR A 240 -8.36 14.92 -10.04
N ALA A 241 -9.45 15.00 -9.27
CA ALA A 241 -9.41 14.91 -7.81
C ALA A 241 -8.83 13.55 -7.36
N ASP A 242 -7.86 13.60 -6.47
CA ASP A 242 -7.25 12.42 -5.87
C ASP A 242 -7.94 12.09 -4.55
N CYS A 243 -8.74 11.03 -4.59
CA CYS A 243 -9.45 10.48 -3.45
C CYS A 243 -8.85 9.15 -2.99
N THR A 244 -7.54 8.95 -3.23
CA THR A 244 -6.81 7.71 -2.91
C THR A 244 -5.62 7.94 -1.99
N HIS A 245 -4.86 9.01 -2.21
CA HIS A 245 -3.75 9.42 -1.36
C HIS A 245 -4.23 10.33 -0.24
N TRP A 246 -3.38 10.62 0.74
CA TRP A 246 -3.74 11.40 1.93
C TRP A 246 -2.88 12.66 2.05
N CYS A 247 -3.47 13.72 2.58
CA CYS A 247 -2.71 14.88 3.03
C CYS A 247 -1.76 14.50 4.18
N LEU A 248 -0.65 15.24 4.28
CA LEU A 248 0.27 15.21 5.42
C LEU A 248 0.47 16.64 5.94
N PRO A 249 0.34 16.90 7.26
CA PRO A 249 -0.10 15.98 8.30
C PRO A 249 -1.55 15.49 8.09
N GLY A 250 -1.89 14.30 8.57
CA GLY A 250 -3.21 13.71 8.33
C GLY A 250 -3.36 12.24 8.76
N VAL A 251 -4.26 11.53 8.08
CA VAL A 251 -4.65 10.14 8.40
C VAL A 251 -3.44 9.19 8.53
N PRO A 252 -2.41 9.24 7.65
CA PRO A 252 -1.26 8.36 7.81
C PRO A 252 -0.46 8.59 9.09
N ASP A 253 -0.56 9.75 9.74
CA ASP A 253 0.11 9.98 11.03
C ASP A 253 -0.49 9.09 12.12
N VAL A 254 -1.83 8.95 12.15
CA VAL A 254 -2.54 8.01 13.05
C VAL A 254 -2.13 6.56 12.79
N TRP A 255 -1.91 6.17 11.53
CA TRP A 255 -1.40 4.83 11.22
C TRP A 255 -0.02 4.59 11.81
N ASN A 256 0.84 5.61 11.78
CA ASN A 256 2.17 5.55 12.37
C ASN A 256 2.13 5.56 13.90
N GLU A 257 1.13 6.18 14.53
CA GLU A 257 0.91 6.07 15.97
C GLU A 257 0.58 4.63 16.39
N PHE A 258 -0.25 3.90 15.62
CA PHE A 258 -0.46 2.47 15.88
C PHE A 258 0.83 1.67 15.74
N LEU A 259 1.59 1.91 14.66
CA LEU A 259 2.87 1.24 14.46
C LEU A 259 3.84 1.53 15.62
N TYR A 260 3.95 2.79 16.03
CA TYR A 260 4.76 3.21 17.17
C TYR A 260 4.33 2.50 18.45
N ALA A 261 3.04 2.47 18.75
CA ALA A 261 2.51 1.77 19.93
C ALA A 261 2.89 0.28 19.92
N TYR A 262 2.74 -0.40 18.77
CA TYR A 262 3.18 -1.79 18.65
C TYR A 262 4.70 -1.93 18.83
N ILE A 263 5.50 -1.04 18.25
CA ILE A 263 6.96 -1.09 18.37
C ILE A 263 7.39 -0.95 19.84
N MET A 264 6.78 -0.01 20.58
CA MET A 264 7.17 0.31 21.96
C MET A 264 6.61 -0.64 23.03
N HIS A 265 5.45 -1.25 22.80
CA HIS A 265 4.71 -1.99 23.83
C HIS A 265 4.66 -3.51 23.61
N LYS A 266 5.55 -4.06 22.78
CA LYS A 266 5.75 -5.51 22.60
C LYS A 266 7.22 -5.83 22.44
#